data_AF-A0A3C0G6F4-F1
#
_entry.id   AF-A0A3C0G6F4-F1
#
_cell.length_a   1.000
_cell.length_b   1.000
_cell.length_c   1.000
_cell.angle_alpha   90.00
_cell.angle_beta   90.00
_cell.angle_gamma   90.00
#
_symmetry.space_group_name_H-M   'P 1'
#
loop_
_entity.id
_entity.type
_entity.pdbx_description
1 polymer ?
#
loop_
_entity_poly.entity_id
_entity_poly.type
_entity_poly.pdbx_seq_one_letter_code
_entity_poly.pdbx_strand_id
1 'polypeptide(L)'
;MDGMVNLDDLLTSRPGGVVRTKQPPNQVMMPMQSQTISQQAFPLLEYLDTVRETRTGVTRYAQGLDADSLNKTATGINTLMTQTQMRMELIARVFSETGVKDLFRKIFELTVKYQDKERIVELNNQFVPVMPTEWRNKYNITITVGLGSGSKEQQIVILNNILERQLQAFGLQGNREFPMVTLKNIYNSLSKIIENAGLKNVENYFVNPEQGKQMMTPPPEPPLTPIEKIEFTRIQSEERRKLAELELENKKLRSETTEAILGFETKIKEMELKYNTQLDTAKIKADADIEKLITSNRNKTFLAAQQSTDQLGREIERLNEQRPRREAPTGDNPIEQS
;
A
#
# COMPACT_ATOMS: atom_id res chain seq x y z
N MET A 1 -42.46 50.18 75.17
CA MET A 1 -41.14 49.55 74.98
C MET A 1 -40.26 50.61 74.35
N ASP A 2 -39.83 51.55 75.19
CA ASP A 2 -39.15 52.77 74.77
C ASP A 2 -37.65 52.45 74.63
N GLY A 3 -37.04 52.88 73.52
CA GLY A 3 -35.70 52.42 73.09
C GLY A 3 -34.64 52.56 74.19
N MET A 4 -34.09 51.42 74.63
CA MET A 4 -33.04 51.37 75.65
C MET A 4 -31.67 51.88 75.15
N VAL A 5 -31.58 52.17 73.84
CA VAL A 5 -30.47 52.78 73.11
C VAL A 5 -31.03 53.81 72.12
N ASN A 6 -30.30 54.90 71.91
CA ASN A 6 -30.66 55.87 70.88
C ASN A 6 -30.36 55.28 69.49
N LEU A 7 -31.41 55.03 68.69
CA LEU A 7 -31.30 54.31 67.42
C LEU A 7 -30.41 55.05 66.40
N ASP A 8 -30.47 56.38 66.38
CA ASP A 8 -29.66 57.19 65.45
C ASP A 8 -28.15 57.09 65.70
N ASP A 9 -27.76 56.90 66.98
CA ASP A 9 -26.36 56.75 67.39
C ASP A 9 -25.82 55.34 67.02
N LEU A 10 -26.69 54.33 66.87
CA LEU A 10 -26.33 52.97 66.43
C LEU A 10 -26.38 52.80 64.90
N LEU A 11 -27.26 53.53 64.22
CA LEU A 11 -27.41 53.47 62.76
C LEU A 11 -26.33 54.27 62.03
N THR A 12 -25.71 55.25 62.69
CA THR A 12 -24.62 56.05 62.12
C THR A 12 -23.27 55.52 62.60
N SER A 13 -22.63 54.66 61.81
CA SER A 13 -21.31 54.12 62.17
C SER A 13 -20.22 55.20 62.11
N ARG A 14 -19.87 55.76 63.27
CA ARG A 14 -18.70 56.62 63.45
C ARG A 14 -17.65 55.86 64.27
N PRO A 15 -16.46 55.55 63.72
CA PRO A 15 -15.39 54.94 64.49
C PRO A 15 -15.07 55.79 65.73
N GLY A 16 -15.25 55.22 66.93
CA GLY A 16 -15.06 55.94 68.20
C GLY A 16 -16.22 56.86 68.63
N GLY A 17 -17.37 56.83 67.96
CA GLY A 17 -18.56 57.58 68.34
C GLY A 17 -19.15 57.09 69.66
N VAL A 18 -19.54 58.03 70.53
CA VAL A 18 -20.20 57.71 71.81
C VAL A 18 -21.67 57.35 71.55
N VAL A 19 -22.06 56.13 71.92
CA VAL A 19 -23.46 55.68 71.88
C VAL A 19 -24.07 55.86 73.27
N ARG A 20 -25.17 56.60 73.36
CA ARG A 20 -25.86 56.84 74.62
C ARG A 20 -26.83 55.69 74.91
N THR A 21 -26.58 54.98 76.01
CA THR A 21 -27.44 53.89 76.50
C THR A 21 -28.10 54.29 77.83
N LYS A 22 -29.37 53.91 78.04
CA LYS A 22 -30.09 54.18 79.31
C LYS A 22 -29.78 53.13 80.40
N GLN A 23 -29.10 52.05 80.03
CA GLN A 23 -28.74 50.91 80.87
C GLN A 23 -27.24 50.56 80.68
N PRO A 24 -26.62 49.80 81.61
CA PRO A 24 -25.20 49.44 81.51
C PRO A 24 -24.89 48.83 80.14
N PRO A 25 -23.85 49.32 79.42
CA PRO A 25 -23.60 48.99 78.02
C PRO A 25 -23.56 47.49 77.69
N ASN A 26 -23.11 46.67 78.65
CA ASN A 26 -22.97 45.22 78.51
C ASN A 26 -24.30 44.47 78.31
N GLN A 27 -25.44 45.07 78.70
CA GLN A 27 -26.77 44.46 78.54
C GLN A 27 -27.51 44.92 77.28
N VAL A 28 -27.09 46.03 76.67
CA VAL A 28 -27.82 46.69 75.58
C VAL A 28 -27.04 46.74 74.27
N MET A 29 -25.73 46.52 74.33
CA MET A 29 -24.81 46.48 73.19
C MET A 29 -23.99 45.20 73.27
N MET A 30 -24.62 44.06 73.00
CA MET A 30 -23.87 42.82 72.78
C MET A 30 -23.44 42.75 71.31
N PRO A 31 -22.16 42.41 71.01
CA PRO A 31 -21.78 42.13 69.65
C PRO A 31 -22.60 40.92 69.18
N MET A 32 -23.24 41.07 68.03
CA MET A 32 -23.94 39.96 67.39
C MET A 32 -22.90 38.88 67.10
N GLN A 33 -22.97 37.74 67.81
CA GLN A 33 -22.06 36.62 67.56
C GLN A 33 -22.42 36.05 66.18
N SER A 34 -21.72 36.50 65.15
CA SER A 34 -21.77 35.84 63.85
C SER A 34 -21.19 34.44 64.03
N GLN A 35 -22.00 33.40 63.83
CA GLN A 35 -21.48 32.04 63.79
C GLN A 35 -20.41 31.98 62.71
N THR A 36 -19.22 31.48 63.04
CA THR A 36 -18.13 31.34 62.08
C THR A 36 -18.52 30.28 61.05
N ILE A 37 -18.93 30.72 59.86
CA ILE A 37 -19.25 29.85 58.72
C ILE A 37 -18.04 28.98 58.31
N SER A 38 -16.83 29.33 58.75
CA SER A 38 -15.59 28.60 58.44
C SER A 38 -15.67 27.10 58.70
N GLN A 39 -16.23 26.66 59.84
CA GLN A 39 -16.31 25.23 60.18
C GLN A 39 -17.25 24.44 59.27
N GLN A 40 -18.21 25.10 58.62
CA GLN A 40 -19.14 24.48 57.67
C GLN A 40 -18.65 24.62 56.21
N ALA A 41 -17.75 25.57 55.94
CA ALA A 41 -17.19 25.80 54.62
C ALA A 41 -16.10 24.79 54.24
N PHE A 42 -15.32 24.28 55.20
CA PHE A 42 -14.24 23.31 54.91
C PHE A 42 -14.73 21.99 54.28
N PRO A 43 -15.80 21.33 54.77
CA PRO A 43 -16.34 20.14 54.12
C PRO A 43 -16.84 20.39 52.69
N LEU A 44 -17.32 21.61 52.40
CA LEU A 44 -17.78 21.97 51.06
C LEU A 44 -16.61 22.14 50.09
N LEU A 45 -15.48 22.70 50.55
CA LEU A 45 -14.25 22.78 49.74
C LEU A 45 -13.71 21.39 49.41
N GLU A 46 -13.69 20.47 50.39
CA GLU A 46 -13.26 19.10 50.15
C GLU A 46 -14.18 18.37 49.15
N TYR A 47 -15.50 18.58 49.24
CA TYR A 47 -16.44 18.05 48.25
C TYR A 47 -16.16 18.61 46.84
N LEU A 48 -15.90 19.92 46.71
CA LEU A 48 -15.56 20.51 45.40
C LEU A 48 -14.25 19.94 44.83
N ASP A 49 -13.26 19.68 45.68
CA ASP A 49 -12.01 19.03 45.27
C ASP A 49 -12.26 17.59 44.81
N THR A 50 -13.06 16.79 45.54
CA THR A 50 -13.38 15.41 45.10
C THR A 50 -14.15 15.39 43.78
N VAL A 51 -15.07 16.33 43.57
CA VAL A 51 -15.78 16.49 42.30
C VAL A 51 -14.82 16.87 41.17
N ARG A 52 -13.88 17.78 41.44
CA ARG A 52 -12.83 18.16 40.48
C ARG A 52 -11.95 16.97 40.12
N GLU A 53 -11.44 16.24 41.11
CA GLU A 53 -10.62 15.04 40.90
C GLU A 53 -11.39 13.99 40.07
N THR A 54 -12.65 13.74 40.42
CA THR A 54 -13.52 12.77 39.73
C THR A 54 -13.81 13.19 38.28
N ARG A 55 -14.05 14.48 38.03
CA ARG A 55 -14.36 14.98 36.67
C ARG A 55 -13.14 15.01 35.77
N THR A 56 -12.01 15.47 36.29
CA THR A 56 -10.76 15.63 35.52
C THR A 56 -9.99 14.31 35.37
N GLY A 57 -10.24 13.33 36.24
CA GLY A 57 -9.41 12.13 36.31
C GLY A 57 -7.99 12.46 36.76
N VAL A 58 -7.80 13.52 37.53
CA VAL A 58 -6.51 13.85 38.14
C VAL A 58 -6.71 13.77 39.64
N THR A 59 -6.29 12.66 40.24
CA THR A 59 -6.37 12.45 41.68
C THR A 59 -5.03 12.80 42.33
N ARG A 60 -5.06 13.30 43.57
CA ARG A 60 -3.81 13.52 44.35
C ARG A 60 -3.00 12.23 44.52
N TYR A 61 -3.69 11.09 44.57
CA TYR A 61 -3.09 9.75 44.56
C TYR A 61 -2.26 9.45 43.30
N ALA A 62 -2.80 9.74 42.11
CA ALA A 62 -2.10 9.49 40.85
C ALA A 62 -0.83 10.35 40.68
N GLN A 63 -0.77 11.50 41.35
CA GLN A 63 0.39 12.41 41.32
C GLN A 63 1.44 12.08 42.40
N GLY A 64 1.20 11.09 43.25
CA GLY A 64 2.10 10.74 44.36
C GLY A 64 2.19 11.81 45.45
N LEU A 65 1.21 12.71 45.52
CA LEU A 65 1.21 13.87 46.40
C LEU A 65 0.51 13.62 47.75
N ASP A 66 -0.17 12.48 47.92
CA ASP A 66 -0.84 12.12 49.17
C ASP A 66 0.02 11.18 50.03
N ALA A 67 0.57 11.69 51.12
CA ALA A 67 1.43 10.94 52.05
C ALA A 67 0.67 9.85 52.82
N ASP A 68 -0.65 9.97 52.96
CA ASP A 68 -1.51 8.96 53.62
C ASP A 68 -1.90 7.79 52.68
N SER A 69 -1.44 7.80 51.42
CA SER A 69 -1.69 6.70 50.49
C SER A 69 -0.89 5.43 50.77
N LEU A 70 0.18 5.51 51.58
CA LEU A 70 1.01 4.34 51.91
C LEU A 70 0.25 3.25 52.69
N ASN A 71 -0.88 3.59 53.32
CA ASN A 71 -1.63 2.69 54.20
C ASN A 71 -2.87 2.07 53.54
N LYS A 72 -3.10 2.29 52.24
CA LYS A 72 -4.23 1.73 51.51
C LYS A 72 -3.82 0.46 50.74
N THR A 73 -4.70 -0.54 50.68
CA THR A 73 -4.44 -1.83 50.01
C THR A 73 -3.97 -1.61 48.57
N ALA A 74 -2.80 -2.16 48.22
CA ALA A 74 -2.17 -2.00 46.91
C ALA A 74 -3.12 -2.30 45.73
N THR A 75 -4.01 -3.27 45.90
CA THR A 75 -5.05 -3.63 44.90
C THR A 75 -6.09 -2.52 44.70
N GLY A 76 -6.50 -1.86 45.79
CA GLY A 76 -7.46 -0.74 45.74
C GLY A 76 -6.87 0.50 45.06
N ILE A 77 -5.58 0.78 45.30
CA ILE A 77 -4.88 1.89 44.65
C ILE A 77 -4.69 1.61 43.15
N ASN A 78 -4.25 0.41 42.79
CA ASN A 78 -4.06 0.04 41.38
C ASN A 78 -5.37 0.10 40.59
N THR A 79 -6.48 -0.38 41.16
CA THR A 79 -7.80 -0.29 40.52
C THR A 79 -8.27 1.16 40.34
N LEU A 80 -8.06 2.02 41.34
CA LEU A 80 -8.39 3.45 41.25
C LEU A 80 -7.52 4.16 40.19
N MET A 81 -6.22 3.86 40.13
CA MET A 81 -5.30 4.42 39.14
C MET A 81 -5.69 4.00 37.72
N THR A 82 -6.05 2.74 37.50
CA THR A 82 -6.55 2.27 36.20
C THR A 82 -7.85 2.95 35.80
N GLN A 83 -8.82 3.12 36.72
CA GLN A 83 -10.05 3.87 36.45
C GLN A 83 -9.78 5.33 36.06
N THR A 84 -8.81 5.94 36.73
CA THR A 84 -8.36 7.31 36.48
C THR A 84 -7.75 7.44 35.07
N GLN A 85 -6.90 6.50 34.68
CA GLN A 85 -6.32 6.43 33.33
C GLN A 85 -7.38 6.20 32.25
N MET A 86 -8.32 5.27 32.44
CA MET A 86 -9.42 5.03 31.49
C MET A 86 -10.25 6.30 31.23
N ARG A 87 -10.41 7.16 32.25
CA ARG A 87 -11.15 8.42 32.10
C ARG A 87 -10.36 9.47 31.34
N MET A 88 -9.06 9.60 31.60
CA MET A 88 -8.16 10.45 30.82
C MET A 88 -8.12 10.00 29.35
N GLU A 89 -8.07 8.69 29.11
CA GLU A 89 -8.17 8.11 27.77
C GLU A 89 -9.51 8.44 27.12
N LEU A 90 -10.64 8.32 27.82
CA LEU A 90 -11.95 8.67 27.25
C LEU A 90 -12.00 10.14 26.81
N ILE A 91 -11.50 11.06 27.64
CA ILE A 91 -11.44 12.49 27.30
C ILE A 91 -10.56 12.70 26.07
N ALA A 92 -9.37 12.09 26.04
CA ALA A 92 -8.48 12.17 24.90
C ALA A 92 -9.07 11.50 23.64
N ARG A 93 -9.90 10.46 23.78
CA ARG A 93 -10.63 9.82 22.67
C ARG A 93 -11.68 10.75 22.10
N VAL A 94 -12.52 11.34 22.95
CA VAL A 94 -13.52 12.30 22.50
C VAL A 94 -12.85 13.47 21.78
N PHE A 95 -11.76 14.01 22.32
CA PHE A 95 -10.99 15.06 21.66
C PHE A 95 -10.40 14.63 20.31
N SER A 96 -9.84 13.42 20.27
CA SER A 96 -9.22 12.88 19.05
C SER A 96 -10.25 12.54 17.96
N GLU A 97 -11.41 12.02 18.33
CA GLU A 97 -12.48 11.66 17.40
C GLU A 97 -13.24 12.88 16.86
N THR A 98 -13.46 13.91 17.69
CA THR A 98 -14.23 15.09 17.29
C THR A 98 -13.37 16.19 16.67
N GLY A 99 -12.13 16.37 17.12
CA GLY A 99 -11.24 17.42 16.63
C GLY A 99 -10.20 16.90 15.64
N VAL A 100 -9.38 15.95 16.09
CA VAL A 100 -8.18 15.51 15.35
C VAL A 100 -8.57 14.73 14.08
N LYS A 101 -9.55 13.84 14.17
CA LYS A 101 -10.02 13.05 13.01
C LYS A 101 -10.55 13.92 11.88
N ASP A 102 -11.35 14.93 12.20
CA ASP A 102 -11.88 15.89 11.23
C ASP A 102 -10.78 16.77 10.65
N LEU A 103 -9.80 17.17 11.45
CA LEU A 103 -8.62 17.88 10.98
C LEU A 103 -7.85 17.06 9.95
N PHE A 104 -7.51 15.79 10.27
CA PHE A 104 -6.79 14.93 9.34
C PHE A 104 -7.58 14.61 8.07
N ARG A 105 -8.91 14.50 8.18
CA ARG A 105 -9.79 14.35 7.01
C ARG A 105 -9.72 15.57 6.10
N LYS A 106 -9.71 16.78 6.66
CA LYS A 106 -9.57 18.03 5.89
C LYS A 106 -8.17 18.20 5.30
N ILE A 107 -7.12 17.88 6.05
CA ILE A 107 -5.74 17.88 5.54
C ILE A 107 -5.66 16.93 4.33
N PHE A 108 -6.18 15.72 4.48
CA PHE A 108 -6.21 14.74 3.40
C PHE A 108 -6.98 15.23 2.17
N GLU A 109 -8.16 15.84 2.35
CA GLU A 109 -8.94 16.44 1.27
C GLU A 109 -8.14 17.52 0.52
N LEU A 110 -7.44 18.39 1.25
CA LEU A 110 -6.57 19.41 0.66
C LEU A 110 -5.39 18.79 -0.09
N THR A 111 -4.77 17.75 0.46
CA THR A 111 -3.68 17.01 -0.20
C THR A 111 -4.14 16.40 -1.52
N VAL A 112 -5.31 15.75 -1.56
CA VAL A 112 -5.85 15.16 -2.80
C VAL A 112 -6.20 16.24 -3.83
N LYS A 113 -6.68 17.41 -3.38
CA LYS A 113 -7.11 18.50 -4.28
C LYS A 113 -5.97 19.30 -4.89
N TYR A 114 -4.87 19.49 -4.16
CA TYR A 114 -3.80 20.42 -4.56
C TYR A 114 -2.45 19.75 -4.80
N GLN A 115 -2.28 18.47 -4.47
CA GLN A 115 -1.02 17.76 -4.69
C GLN A 115 -1.08 16.94 -5.99
N ASP A 116 -0.65 17.57 -7.07
CA ASP A 116 -0.58 16.98 -8.43
C ASP A 116 0.77 16.33 -8.75
N LYS A 117 1.70 16.29 -7.78
CA LYS A 117 3.03 15.70 -7.95
C LYS A 117 3.17 14.41 -7.16
N GLU A 118 3.72 13.40 -7.82
CA GLU A 118 4.11 12.11 -7.23
C GLU A 118 5.09 12.34 -6.07
N ARG A 119 4.80 11.73 -4.91
CA ARG A 119 5.64 11.83 -3.73
C ARG A 119 6.12 10.44 -3.34
N ILE A 120 7.43 10.30 -3.15
CA ILE A 120 8.01 9.09 -2.62
C ILE A 120 7.80 9.10 -1.10
N VAL A 121 7.09 8.09 -0.58
CA VAL A 121 6.86 7.91 0.85
C VAL A 121 7.45 6.57 1.27
N GLU A 122 8.15 6.54 2.40
CA GLU A 122 8.64 5.30 3.00
C GLU A 122 7.50 4.64 3.80
N LEU A 123 7.07 3.47 3.35
CA LEU A 123 6.07 2.63 4.03
C LEU A 123 6.71 1.26 4.29
N ASN A 124 6.78 0.83 5.55
CA ASN A 124 7.36 -0.46 5.94
C ASN A 124 8.77 -0.71 5.35
N ASN A 125 9.66 0.29 5.45
CA ASN A 125 11.02 0.26 4.87
C ASN A 125 11.08 0.10 3.34
N GLN A 126 9.98 0.39 2.63
CA GLN A 126 9.93 0.41 1.16
C GLN A 126 9.55 1.81 0.68
N PHE A 127 10.31 2.34 -0.27
CA PHE A 127 10.01 3.61 -0.93
C PHE A 127 8.98 3.38 -2.02
N VAL A 128 7.75 3.80 -1.77
CA VAL A 128 6.64 3.66 -2.71
C VAL A 128 6.31 5.04 -3.29
N PRO A 129 6.29 5.20 -4.62
CA PRO A 129 5.77 6.40 -5.23
C PRO A 129 4.25 6.44 -5.08
N VAL A 130 3.74 7.49 -4.46
CA VAL A 130 2.31 7.67 -4.22
C VAL A 130 1.83 8.91 -4.98
N MET A 131 0.82 8.73 -5.83
CA MET A 131 0.06 9.82 -6.45
C MET A 131 -1.21 10.08 -5.64
N PRO A 132 -1.30 11.19 -4.87
CA PRO A 132 -2.46 11.46 -4.02
C PRO A 132 -3.77 11.68 -4.81
N THR A 133 -3.67 12.09 -6.08
CA THR A 133 -4.80 12.41 -6.96
C THR A 133 -5.63 11.17 -7.34
N GLU A 134 -5.05 9.96 -7.29
CA GLU A 134 -5.76 8.70 -7.59
C GLU A 134 -6.81 8.35 -6.51
N TRP A 135 -6.69 8.92 -5.30
CA TRP A 135 -7.58 8.66 -4.19
C TRP A 135 -8.93 9.39 -4.27
N ARG A 136 -9.20 10.08 -5.39
CA ARG A 136 -10.41 10.89 -5.61
C ARG A 136 -11.72 10.09 -5.53
N ASN A 137 -11.70 8.76 -5.68
CA ASN A 137 -12.94 7.98 -5.90
C ASN A 137 -13.19 6.78 -4.97
N LYS A 138 -12.33 6.46 -3.98
CA LYS A 138 -12.62 5.40 -2.98
C LYS A 138 -11.99 5.73 -1.62
N TYR A 139 -12.85 5.98 -0.64
CA TYR A 139 -12.47 6.24 0.75
C TYR A 139 -12.28 4.92 1.51
N ASN A 140 -11.04 4.42 1.58
CA ASN A 140 -10.66 3.29 2.44
C ASN A 140 -9.63 3.73 3.50
N ILE A 141 -9.81 4.91 4.09
CA ILE A 141 -8.93 5.40 5.16
C ILE A 141 -9.66 5.28 6.49
N THR A 142 -9.17 4.37 7.34
CA THR A 142 -9.60 4.28 8.73
C THR A 142 -8.62 5.08 9.58
N ILE A 143 -9.05 6.26 10.02
CA ILE A 143 -8.29 7.05 10.98
C ILE A 143 -8.51 6.44 12.37
N THR A 144 -7.55 5.64 12.81
CA THR A 144 -7.50 5.11 14.17
C THR A 144 -6.71 6.08 15.03
N VAL A 145 -7.40 6.73 15.97
CA VAL A 145 -6.73 7.55 16.98
C VAL A 145 -6.13 6.61 18.02
N GLY A 146 -4.81 6.52 18.03
CA GLY A 146 -4.02 5.62 18.87
C GLY A 146 -4.03 6.03 20.34
N LEU A 147 -5.21 6.08 20.95
CA LEU A 147 -5.29 5.91 22.39
C LEU A 147 -4.96 4.45 22.64
N GLY A 148 -3.82 4.23 23.30
CA GLY A 148 -3.24 2.92 23.56
C GLY A 148 -4.33 1.89 23.84
N SER A 149 -4.23 0.75 23.17
CA SER A 149 -5.21 -0.35 23.14
C SER A 149 -5.45 -1.02 24.51
N GLY A 150 -5.80 -0.26 25.54
CA GLY A 150 -5.70 -0.64 26.94
C GLY A 150 -4.27 -0.44 27.48
N SER A 151 -4.11 -0.45 28.80
CA SER A 151 -2.78 -0.41 29.43
C SER A 151 -1.93 -1.57 28.89
N LYS A 152 -0.61 -1.37 28.80
CA LYS A 152 0.31 -2.39 28.29
C LYS A 152 0.15 -3.71 29.05
N GLU A 153 -0.12 -3.62 30.34
CA GLU A 153 -0.41 -4.75 31.22
C GLU A 153 -1.67 -5.51 30.80
N GLN A 154 -2.75 -4.80 30.46
CA GLN A 154 -3.97 -5.43 29.95
C GLN A 154 -3.74 -6.10 28.60
N GLN A 155 -2.95 -5.48 27.72
CA GLN A 155 -2.58 -6.09 26.43
C GLN A 155 -1.74 -7.35 26.62
N ILE A 156 -0.80 -7.35 27.57
CA ILE A 156 -0.01 -8.54 27.92
C ILE A 156 -0.91 -9.66 28.44
N VAL A 157 -1.91 -9.36 29.28
CA VAL A 157 -2.88 -10.37 29.75
C VAL A 157 -3.68 -10.98 28.60
N ILE A 158 -4.17 -10.15 27.68
CA ILE A 158 -4.90 -10.62 26.49
C ILE A 158 -3.98 -11.48 25.61
N LEU A 159 -2.75 -11.02 25.35
CA LEU A 159 -1.78 -11.73 24.53
C LEU A 159 -1.36 -13.07 25.16
N ASN A 160 -1.22 -13.12 26.48
CA ASN A 160 -0.96 -14.37 27.20
C ASN A 160 -2.13 -15.36 27.06
N ASN A 161 -3.38 -14.90 27.13
CA ASN A 161 -4.54 -15.77 26.89
C ASN A 161 -4.61 -16.28 25.44
N ILE A 162 -4.26 -15.44 24.47
CA ILE A 162 -4.16 -15.83 23.06
C ILE A 162 -3.05 -16.88 22.89
N LEU A 163 -1.89 -16.66 23.49
CA LEU A 163 -0.76 -17.59 23.43
C LEU A 163 -1.13 -18.95 24.02
N GLU A 164 -1.80 -18.99 25.17
CA GLU A 164 -2.26 -20.23 25.79
C GLU A 164 -3.21 -21.00 24.87
N ARG A 165 -4.17 -20.31 24.24
CA ARG A 165 -5.08 -20.92 23.24
C ARG A 165 -4.34 -21.39 22.00
N GLN A 166 -3.32 -20.64 21.55
CA GLN A 166 -2.47 -21.05 20.43
C GLN A 166 -1.68 -22.31 20.75
N LEU A 167 -1.12 -22.44 21.96
CA LEU A 167 -0.42 -23.64 22.42
C LEU A 167 -1.37 -24.84 22.55
N GLN A 168 -2.58 -24.64 23.08
CA GLN A 168 -3.59 -25.70 23.16
C GLN A 168 -4.01 -26.17 21.76
N ALA A 169 -4.27 -25.24 20.83
CA ALA A 169 -4.61 -25.55 19.46
C ALA A 169 -3.46 -26.26 18.72
N PHE A 170 -2.22 -25.88 19.00
CA PHE A 170 -1.02 -26.53 18.45
C PHE A 170 -0.84 -27.96 18.99
N GLY A 171 -1.10 -28.17 20.29
CA GLY A 171 -1.10 -29.51 20.88
C GLY A 171 -2.19 -30.42 20.31
N LEU A 172 -3.41 -29.88 20.11
CA LEU A 172 -4.52 -30.61 19.46
C LEU A 172 -4.24 -30.94 17.98
N GLN A 173 -3.36 -30.19 17.32
CA GLN A 173 -2.89 -30.43 15.96
C GLN A 173 -1.77 -31.47 15.86
N GLY A 174 -1.38 -32.10 16.98
CA GLY A 174 -0.34 -33.12 17.00
C GLY A 174 1.06 -32.57 16.69
N ASN A 175 1.32 -31.31 17.05
CA ASN A 175 2.59 -30.60 16.80
C ASN A 175 2.97 -30.48 15.32
N ARG A 176 2.00 -30.54 14.40
CA ARG A 176 2.20 -30.34 12.97
C ARG A 176 1.60 -29.00 12.55
N GLU A 177 2.27 -28.32 11.62
CA GLU A 177 1.82 -27.03 11.10
C GLU A 177 0.55 -27.24 10.26
N PHE A 178 -0.61 -26.90 10.83
CA PHE A 178 -1.89 -26.87 10.11
C PHE A 178 -2.41 -25.42 10.00
N PRO A 179 -3.43 -25.17 9.17
CA PRO A 179 -3.89 -23.80 8.86
C PRO A 179 -4.41 -22.99 10.06
N MET A 180 -4.72 -23.64 11.19
CA MET A 180 -5.29 -22.97 12.35
C MET A 180 -4.25 -22.23 13.19
N VAL A 181 -3.07 -22.81 13.46
CA VAL A 181 -2.00 -22.14 14.21
C VAL A 181 -0.65 -22.58 13.65
N THR A 182 0.11 -21.63 13.10
CA THR A 182 1.48 -21.85 12.64
C THR A 182 2.48 -21.43 13.72
N LEU A 183 3.71 -21.96 13.66
CA LEU A 183 4.80 -21.50 14.52
C LEU A 183 5.03 -19.98 14.35
N LYS A 184 4.82 -19.45 13.14
CA LYS A 184 4.89 -18.01 12.85
C LYS A 184 3.88 -17.20 13.65
N ASN A 185 2.65 -17.69 13.80
CA ASN A 185 1.62 -17.00 14.57
C ASN A 185 1.97 -16.95 16.07
N ILE A 186 2.53 -18.04 16.60
CA ILE A 186 3.02 -18.11 17.99
C ILE A 186 4.19 -17.14 18.18
N TYR A 187 5.17 -17.14 17.27
CA TYR A 187 6.29 -16.21 17.29
C TYR A 187 5.82 -14.74 17.27
N ASN A 188 4.87 -14.39 16.41
CA ASN A 188 4.32 -13.04 16.35
C ASN A 188 3.61 -12.63 17.65
N SER A 189 2.86 -13.54 18.29
CA SER A 189 2.25 -13.30 19.61
C SER A 189 3.32 -13.04 20.68
N LEU A 190 4.36 -13.89 20.73
CA LEU A 190 5.48 -13.74 21.66
C LEU A 190 6.26 -12.44 21.43
N SER A 191 6.47 -12.07 20.17
CA SER A 191 7.10 -10.81 19.77
C SER A 191 6.35 -9.62 20.34
N LYS A 192 5.02 -9.62 20.19
CA LYS A 192 4.14 -8.56 20.72
C LYS A 192 4.11 -8.51 22.25
N ILE A 193 4.22 -9.65 22.93
CA ILE A 193 4.32 -9.69 24.40
C ILE A 193 5.61 -9.00 24.86
N ILE A 194 6.74 -9.31 24.23
CA ILE A 194 8.04 -8.72 24.56
C ILE A 194 8.05 -7.21 24.26
N GLU A 195 7.51 -6.81 23.11
CA GLU A 195 7.39 -5.40 22.72
C GLU A 195 6.51 -4.62 23.71
N ASN A 196 5.36 -5.19 24.10
CA ASN A 196 4.46 -4.59 25.08
C ASN A 196 5.04 -4.58 26.49
N ALA A 197 5.90 -5.55 26.83
CA ALA A 197 6.67 -5.56 28.08
C ALA A 197 7.81 -4.53 28.09
N GLY A 198 8.04 -3.81 26.99
CA GLY A 198 9.05 -2.74 26.88
C GLY A 198 10.45 -3.24 26.49
N LEU A 199 10.57 -4.51 26.14
CA LEU A 199 11.81 -5.11 25.65
C LEU A 199 11.86 -4.96 24.12
N LYS A 200 12.90 -4.32 23.59
CA LYS A 200 13.01 -4.05 22.14
C LYS A 200 13.52 -5.25 21.33
N ASN A 201 14.25 -6.16 21.98
CA ASN A 201 14.97 -7.23 21.29
C ASN A 201 14.23 -8.56 21.45
N VAL A 202 13.29 -8.84 20.54
CA VAL A 202 12.56 -10.12 20.49
C VAL A 202 13.49 -11.29 20.18
N GLU A 203 14.48 -11.06 19.31
CA GLU A 203 15.42 -12.07 18.83
C GLU A 203 16.29 -12.70 19.94
N ASN A 204 16.45 -11.99 21.07
CA ASN A 204 17.18 -12.51 22.23
C ASN A 204 16.43 -13.64 22.96
N TYR A 205 15.12 -13.73 22.78
CA TYR A 205 14.26 -14.65 23.52
C TYR A 205 13.67 -15.74 22.63
N PHE A 206 13.35 -15.40 21.38
CA PHE A 206 12.74 -16.32 20.43
C PHE A 206 13.37 -16.17 19.05
N VAL A 207 13.66 -17.31 18.41
CA VAL A 207 14.12 -17.38 17.03
C VAL A 207 12.91 -17.43 16.11
N ASN A 208 12.93 -16.66 15.02
CA ASN A 208 11.87 -16.71 14.01
C ASN A 208 11.81 -18.13 13.41
N PRO A 209 10.66 -18.82 13.45
CA PRO A 209 10.57 -20.22 13.04
C PRO A 209 10.90 -20.45 11.55
N GLU A 210 10.77 -19.44 10.70
CA GLU A 210 11.20 -19.54 9.29
C GLU A 210 12.74 -19.56 9.14
N GLN A 211 13.46 -18.89 10.03
CA GLN A 211 14.92 -18.97 10.11
C GLN A 211 15.36 -20.21 10.90
N GLY A 212 14.62 -20.60 11.93
CA GLY A 212 14.86 -21.82 12.71
C GLY A 212 14.72 -23.10 11.86
N LYS A 213 13.76 -23.15 10.93
CA LYS A 213 13.62 -24.27 9.98
C LYS A 213 14.82 -24.44 9.03
N GLN A 214 15.56 -23.38 8.76
CA GLN A 214 16.80 -23.45 7.97
C GLN A 214 18.01 -23.88 8.82
N MET A 215 17.94 -23.70 10.14
CA MET A 215 18.98 -24.13 11.09
C MET A 215 18.71 -25.52 11.69
N MET A 216 17.48 -26.01 11.60
CA MET A 216 17.12 -27.38 11.99
C MET A 216 17.48 -28.33 10.86
N THR A 217 18.65 -28.98 10.98
CA THR A 217 18.84 -30.29 10.38
C THR A 217 17.75 -31.24 10.90
N PRO A 218 17.19 -32.14 10.07
CA PRO A 218 16.20 -33.10 10.51
C PRO A 218 16.69 -33.79 11.79
N PRO A 219 15.88 -33.90 12.85
CA PRO A 219 16.25 -34.65 14.04
C PRO A 219 16.70 -36.05 13.61
N PRO A 220 17.90 -36.51 14.00
CA PRO A 220 18.30 -37.87 13.74
C PRO A 220 17.26 -38.80 14.36
N GLU A 221 16.66 -39.65 13.53
CA GLU A 221 15.73 -40.67 13.99
C GLU A 221 16.41 -41.55 15.06
N PRO A 222 15.68 -41.96 16.11
CA PRO A 222 16.24 -42.74 17.21
C PRO A 222 16.90 -44.03 16.70
N PRO A 223 17.99 -44.50 17.35
CA PRO A 223 18.86 -45.53 16.80
C PRO A 223 18.11 -46.86 16.63
N LEU A 224 17.81 -47.18 15.37
CA LEU A 224 17.24 -48.44 14.93
C LEU A 224 18.34 -49.51 14.77
N THR A 225 17.94 -50.76 14.95
CA THR A 225 18.80 -51.95 15.06
C THR A 225 19.57 -52.25 13.76
N PRO A 226 20.67 -53.03 13.79
CA PRO A 226 21.59 -53.22 12.64
C PRO A 226 20.95 -53.70 11.32
N ILE A 227 19.73 -54.23 11.34
CA ILE A 227 19.02 -54.75 10.16
C ILE A 227 18.39 -53.59 9.34
N GLU A 228 17.94 -52.52 10.00
CA GLU A 228 17.29 -51.37 9.34
C GLU A 228 18.32 -50.41 8.70
N LYS A 229 19.60 -50.45 9.11
CA LYS A 229 20.68 -49.67 8.46
C LYS A 229 20.89 -50.03 6.99
N ILE A 230 20.71 -51.31 6.65
CA ILE A 230 20.88 -51.77 5.26
C ILE A 230 19.71 -51.30 4.41
N GLU A 231 18.50 -51.34 4.96
CA GLU A 231 17.30 -50.89 4.26
C GLU A 231 17.26 -49.37 4.09
N PHE A 232 17.66 -48.61 5.12
CA PHE A 232 17.76 -47.15 5.03
C PHE A 232 18.85 -46.69 4.05
N THR A 233 20.00 -47.40 4.00
CA THR A 233 21.04 -47.15 2.99
C THR A 233 20.56 -47.51 1.58
N ARG A 234 19.75 -48.58 1.43
CA ARG A 234 19.14 -48.95 0.15
C ARG A 234 18.11 -47.90 -0.30
N ILE A 235 17.27 -47.42 0.61
CA ILE A 235 16.26 -46.38 0.35
C ILE A 235 16.93 -45.05 -0.04
N GLN A 236 17.98 -44.61 0.68
CA GLN A 236 18.74 -43.42 0.29
C GLN A 236 19.45 -43.58 -1.07
N SER A 237 19.95 -44.78 -1.38
CA SER A 237 20.57 -45.08 -2.67
C SER A 237 19.54 -45.08 -3.81
N GLU A 238 18.35 -45.63 -3.57
CA GLU A 238 17.22 -45.60 -4.50
C GLU A 238 16.70 -44.18 -4.72
N GLU A 239 16.61 -43.36 -3.67
CA GLU A 239 16.21 -41.95 -3.75
C GLU A 239 17.22 -41.12 -4.56
N ARG A 240 18.53 -41.31 -4.31
CA ARG A 240 19.58 -40.67 -5.12
C ARG A 240 19.55 -41.13 -6.58
N ARG A 241 19.31 -42.41 -6.84
CA ARG A 241 19.16 -42.93 -8.21
C ARG A 241 17.96 -42.32 -8.92
N LYS A 242 16.82 -42.21 -8.23
CA LYS A 242 15.59 -41.63 -8.79
C LYS A 242 15.74 -40.14 -9.06
N LEU A 243 16.45 -39.40 -8.19
CA LEU A 243 16.80 -37.99 -8.43
C LEU A 243 17.73 -37.82 -9.64
N ALA A 244 18.77 -38.65 -9.75
CA ALA A 244 19.69 -38.62 -10.89
C ALA A 244 18.98 -38.99 -12.21
N GLU A 245 18.04 -39.94 -12.17
CA GLU A 245 17.24 -40.33 -13.34
C GLU A 245 16.28 -39.21 -13.76
N LEU A 246 15.60 -38.56 -12.80
CA LEU A 246 14.75 -37.40 -13.06
C LEU A 246 15.53 -36.22 -13.64
N GLU A 247 16.76 -35.98 -13.19
CA GLU A 247 17.61 -34.91 -13.74
C GLU A 247 18.03 -35.25 -15.19
N LEU A 248 18.37 -36.51 -15.46
CA LEU A 248 18.72 -36.99 -16.78
C LEU A 248 17.52 -36.93 -17.74
N GLU A 249 16.33 -37.31 -17.27
CA GLU A 249 15.07 -37.20 -18.01
C GLU A 249 14.73 -35.74 -18.32
N ASN A 250 14.84 -34.83 -17.33
CA ASN A 250 14.65 -33.40 -17.55
C ASN A 250 15.64 -32.84 -18.59
N LYS A 251 16.90 -33.28 -18.55
CA LYS A 251 17.92 -32.86 -19.52
C LYS A 251 17.61 -33.38 -20.92
N LYS A 252 17.17 -34.63 -21.06
CA LYS A 252 16.72 -35.20 -22.33
C LYS A 252 15.50 -34.46 -22.87
N LEU A 253 14.48 -34.22 -22.05
CA LEU A 253 13.28 -33.48 -22.44
C LEU A 253 13.60 -32.06 -22.92
N ARG A 254 14.53 -31.37 -22.25
CA ARG A 254 15.03 -30.05 -22.70
C ARG A 254 15.75 -30.14 -24.04
N SER A 255 16.56 -31.17 -24.26
CA SER A 255 17.24 -31.41 -25.54
C SER A 255 16.23 -31.64 -26.66
N GLU A 256 15.28 -32.54 -26.46
CA GLU A 256 14.20 -32.85 -27.42
C GLU A 256 13.35 -31.61 -27.73
N THR A 257 13.02 -30.81 -26.71
CA THR A 257 12.28 -29.55 -26.91
C THR A 257 13.09 -28.56 -27.74
N THR A 258 14.40 -28.47 -27.51
CA THR A 258 15.30 -27.59 -28.27
C THR A 258 15.42 -28.05 -29.73
N GLU A 259 15.58 -29.35 -29.96
CA GLU A 259 15.59 -29.94 -31.31
C GLU A 259 14.27 -29.71 -32.04
N ALA A 260 13.13 -29.85 -31.35
CA ALA A 260 11.82 -29.57 -31.93
C ALA A 260 11.67 -28.10 -32.34
N ILE A 261 12.09 -27.15 -31.50
CA ILE A 261 12.06 -25.71 -31.81
C ILE A 261 12.94 -25.40 -33.03
N LEU A 262 14.17 -25.91 -33.09
CA LEU A 262 15.05 -25.75 -34.24
C LEU A 262 14.46 -26.40 -35.51
N GLY A 263 13.80 -27.55 -35.36
CA GLY A 263 13.07 -28.21 -36.44
C GLY A 263 11.87 -27.40 -36.95
N PHE A 264 11.19 -26.66 -36.07
CA PHE A 264 10.13 -25.74 -36.49
C PHE A 264 10.69 -24.49 -37.15
N GLU A 265 11.76 -23.90 -36.62
CA GLU A 265 12.41 -22.72 -37.20
C GLU A 265 12.95 -23.01 -38.62
N THR A 266 13.59 -24.16 -38.81
CA THR A 266 14.06 -24.59 -40.13
C THR A 266 12.91 -24.79 -41.12
N LYS A 267 11.80 -25.41 -40.70
CA LYS A 267 10.59 -25.55 -41.54
C LYS A 267 9.96 -24.20 -41.89
N ILE A 268 9.90 -23.26 -40.95
CA ILE A 268 9.39 -21.90 -41.20
C ILE A 268 10.28 -21.21 -42.25
N LYS A 269 11.60 -21.27 -42.07
CA LYS A 269 12.55 -20.67 -43.01
C LYS A 269 12.51 -21.31 -44.40
N GLU A 270 12.36 -22.64 -44.47
CA GLU A 270 12.17 -23.35 -45.74
C GLU A 270 10.86 -22.95 -46.42
N MET A 271 9.78 -22.79 -45.65
CA MET A 271 8.48 -22.33 -46.14
C MET A 271 8.57 -20.88 -46.66
N GLU A 272 9.21 -19.97 -45.93
CA GLU A 272 9.45 -18.58 -46.36
C GLU A 272 10.26 -18.54 -47.66
N LEU A 273 11.33 -19.33 -47.77
CA LEU A 273 12.11 -19.44 -49.01
C LEU A 273 11.28 -19.99 -50.18
N LYS A 274 10.45 -21.02 -49.94
CA LYS A 274 9.52 -21.55 -50.94
C LYS A 274 8.48 -20.51 -51.38
N TYR A 275 7.92 -19.74 -50.46
CA TYR A 275 6.99 -18.66 -50.82
C TYR A 275 7.69 -17.52 -51.56
N ASN A 276 8.88 -17.11 -51.13
CA ASN A 276 9.64 -16.07 -51.82
C ASN A 276 10.04 -16.49 -53.24
N THR A 277 10.52 -17.73 -53.42
CA THR A 277 10.81 -18.25 -54.77
C THR A 277 9.56 -18.35 -55.64
N GLN A 278 8.42 -18.77 -55.09
CA GLN A 278 7.15 -18.75 -55.84
C GLN A 278 6.74 -17.32 -56.21
N LEU A 279 6.90 -16.37 -55.30
CA LEU A 279 6.57 -14.95 -55.53
C LEU A 279 7.49 -14.32 -56.58
N ASP A 280 8.78 -14.64 -56.55
CA ASP A 280 9.76 -14.22 -57.56
C ASP A 280 9.47 -14.88 -58.91
N THR A 281 9.17 -16.18 -58.96
CA THR A 281 8.78 -16.83 -60.22
C THR A 281 7.47 -16.26 -60.78
N ALA A 282 6.50 -15.90 -59.94
CA ALA A 282 5.25 -15.27 -60.35
C ALA A 282 5.50 -13.85 -60.90
N LYS A 283 6.36 -13.06 -60.24
CA LYS A 283 6.80 -11.74 -60.73
C LYS A 283 7.52 -11.85 -62.07
N ILE A 284 8.50 -12.75 -62.19
CA ILE A 284 9.23 -12.99 -63.44
C ILE A 284 8.29 -13.41 -64.57
N LYS A 285 7.30 -14.27 -64.28
CA LYS A 285 6.28 -14.65 -65.27
C LYS A 285 5.42 -13.45 -65.68
N ALA A 286 4.96 -12.63 -64.73
CA ALA A 286 4.19 -11.43 -65.01
C ALA A 286 4.99 -10.44 -65.87
N ASP A 287 6.26 -10.21 -65.55
CA ASP A 287 7.15 -9.35 -66.32
C ASP A 287 7.39 -9.90 -67.73
N ALA A 288 7.60 -11.21 -67.87
CA ALA A 288 7.75 -11.87 -69.18
C ALA A 288 6.46 -11.78 -70.02
N ASP A 289 5.27 -11.89 -69.41
CA ASP A 289 3.99 -11.74 -70.10
C ASP A 289 3.74 -10.28 -70.52
N ILE A 290 4.13 -9.30 -69.70
CA ILE A 290 4.12 -7.88 -70.07
C ILE A 290 5.07 -7.63 -71.25
N GLU A 291 6.27 -8.19 -71.22
CA GLU A 291 7.26 -8.03 -72.31
C GLU A 291 6.77 -8.66 -73.62
N LYS A 292 6.11 -9.83 -73.57
CA LYS A 292 5.43 -10.42 -74.73
C LYS A 292 4.30 -9.53 -75.25
N LEU A 293 3.52 -8.92 -74.38
CA LEU A 293 2.47 -7.98 -74.77
C LEU A 293 3.05 -6.72 -75.45
N ILE A 294 4.12 -6.15 -74.90
CA ILE A 294 4.81 -5.00 -75.50
C ILE A 294 5.39 -5.39 -76.87
N THR A 295 6.03 -6.55 -76.97
CA THR A 295 6.63 -7.04 -78.22
C THR A 295 5.58 -7.32 -79.29
N SER A 296 4.48 -7.98 -78.92
CA SER A 296 3.37 -8.25 -79.84
C SER A 296 2.68 -6.96 -80.30
N ASN A 297 2.49 -5.97 -79.41
CA ASN A 297 1.98 -4.66 -79.78
C ASN A 297 2.95 -3.90 -80.69
N ARG A 298 4.27 -3.91 -80.39
CA ARG A 298 5.29 -3.35 -81.29
C ARG A 298 5.23 -3.98 -82.68
N ASN A 299 5.09 -5.30 -82.76
CA ASN A 299 4.97 -6.00 -84.03
C ASN A 299 3.71 -5.59 -84.79
N LYS A 300 2.55 -5.45 -84.13
CA LYS A 300 1.32 -4.95 -84.76
C LYS A 300 1.47 -3.50 -85.25
N THR A 301 2.06 -2.62 -84.44
CA THR A 301 2.31 -1.24 -84.85
C THR A 301 3.30 -1.14 -86.00
N PHE A 302 4.32 -2.00 -86.02
CA PHE A 302 5.30 -2.07 -87.11
C PHE A 302 4.63 -2.56 -88.41
N LEU A 303 3.81 -3.61 -88.35
CA LEU A 303 3.05 -4.10 -89.51
C LEU A 303 2.06 -3.05 -90.04
N ALA A 304 1.36 -2.33 -89.15
CA ALA A 304 0.48 -1.25 -89.54
C ALA A 304 1.25 -0.08 -90.18
N ALA A 305 2.42 0.27 -89.62
CA ALA A 305 3.31 1.27 -90.20
C ALA A 305 3.79 0.84 -91.60
N GLN A 306 4.20 -0.41 -91.78
CA GLN A 306 4.61 -0.97 -93.06
C GLN A 306 3.48 -0.92 -94.10
N GLN A 307 2.27 -1.33 -93.71
CA GLN A 307 1.09 -1.23 -94.57
C GLN A 307 0.75 0.22 -94.93
N SER A 308 0.91 1.16 -93.99
CA SER A 308 0.69 2.59 -94.26
C SER A 308 1.74 3.17 -95.21
N THR A 309 3.01 2.79 -95.09
CA THR A 309 4.06 3.16 -96.06
C THR A 309 3.80 2.56 -97.43
N ASP A 310 3.32 1.32 -97.51
CA ASP A 310 2.95 0.67 -98.78
C ASP A 310 1.74 1.38 -99.43
N GLN A 311 0.76 1.83 -98.64
CA GLN A 311 -0.37 2.62 -99.12
C GLN A 311 0.07 4.00 -99.62
N LEU A 312 0.94 4.69 -98.87
CA LEU A 312 1.54 5.96 -99.28
C LEU A 312 2.33 5.81 -100.59
N GLY A 313 3.10 4.73 -100.74
CA GLY A 313 3.81 4.42 -101.98
C GLY A 313 2.86 4.32 -103.17
N ARG A 314 1.73 3.60 -103.01
CA ARG A 314 0.70 3.50 -104.05
C ARG A 314 -0.01 4.82 -104.32
N GLU A 315 -0.16 5.68 -103.33
CA GLU A 315 -0.80 7.00 -103.49
C GLU A 315 0.11 7.99 -104.20
N ILE A 316 1.42 7.95 -103.93
CA ILE A 316 2.43 8.69 -104.69
C ILE A 316 2.48 8.21 -106.15
N GLU A 317 2.39 6.90 -106.38
CA GLU A 317 2.35 6.32 -107.73
C GLU A 317 1.12 6.81 -108.52
N ARG A 318 -0.06 6.88 -107.89
CA ARG A 318 -1.27 7.47 -108.49
C ARG A 318 -1.16 8.97 -108.75
N LEU A 319 -0.50 9.72 -107.89
CA LEU A 319 -0.27 11.16 -108.10
C LEU A 319 0.72 11.42 -109.24
N ASN A 320 1.63 10.50 -109.50
CA ASN A 320 2.59 10.60 -110.62
C ASN A 320 1.93 10.32 -111.98
N GLU A 321 0.78 9.64 -112.02
CA GLU A 321 0.01 9.42 -113.26
C GLU A 321 -0.84 10.64 -113.70
N GLN A 322 -0.99 11.68 -112.87
CA GLN A 322 -1.86 12.84 -113.14
C GLN A 322 -1.15 14.17 -113.47
N ARG A 323 -0.03 14.14 -114.22
CA ARG A 323 0.56 15.38 -114.79
C ARG A 323 0.59 15.34 -116.34
N PRO A 324 -0.15 16.23 -117.04
CA PRO A 324 0.01 16.38 -118.48
C PRO A 324 1.22 17.27 -118.83
N ARG A 325 1.96 16.83 -119.86
CA ARG A 325 3.13 17.49 -120.47
C ARG A 325 2.78 18.87 -121.03
N ARG A 326 3.57 19.89 -120.70
CA ARG A 326 3.74 21.12 -121.50
C ARG A 326 5.23 21.47 -121.59
N GLU A 327 5.65 21.81 -122.79
CA GLU A 327 7.03 22.02 -123.24
C GLU A 327 7.65 23.33 -122.72
N ALA A 328 8.94 23.23 -122.35
CA ALA A 328 10.10 24.14 -122.57
C ALA A 328 10.02 25.63 -122.13
N PRO A 329 11.14 26.35 -121.86
CA PRO A 329 12.49 26.14 -122.41
C PRO A 329 13.71 26.33 -121.48
N THR A 330 14.86 26.12 -122.11
CA THR A 330 16.30 26.25 -121.78
C THR A 330 16.77 27.40 -120.87
N GLY A 331 17.80 27.12 -120.06
CA GLY A 331 18.63 28.12 -119.37
C GLY A 331 19.88 27.48 -118.72
N ASP A 332 21.06 27.87 -119.22
CA ASP A 332 22.41 27.55 -118.75
C ASP A 332 22.70 27.99 -117.29
N ASN A 333 23.33 27.11 -116.50
CA ASN A 333 24.73 27.23 -116.00
C ASN A 333 24.98 26.38 -114.73
N PRO A 334 26.22 25.90 -114.51
CA PRO A 334 26.58 24.94 -113.47
C PRO A 334 27.06 25.64 -112.19
N ILE A 335 26.74 25.09 -111.01
CA ILE A 335 27.46 25.42 -109.77
C ILE A 335 27.64 24.17 -108.92
N GLU A 336 28.89 23.98 -108.52
CA GLU A 336 29.48 22.93 -107.70
C GLU A 336 29.06 22.94 -106.23
N GLN A 337 29.40 21.81 -105.60
CA GLN A 337 29.65 21.51 -104.19
C GLN A 337 29.82 22.67 -103.19
N SER A 338 29.20 22.49 -102.02
CA SER A 338 29.93 22.36 -100.75
C SER A 338 29.20 21.44 -99.80
#